data_AF-A0A2N0MQG2-F1
#
_entry.id   AF-A0A2N0MQG2-F1
#
_cell.length_a   1.000
_cell.length_b   1.000
_cell.length_c   1.000
_cell.angle_alpha   90.00
_cell.angle_beta   90.00
_cell.angle_gamma   90.00
#
_symmetry.space_group_name_H-M   'P 1'
#
loop_
_entity.id
_entity.type
_entity.pdbx_description
1 polymer ?
#
loop_
_entity_poly.entity_id
_entity_poly.type
_entity_poly.pdbx_seq_one_letter_code
_entity_poly.pdbx_strand_id
1 'polypeptide(L)'
;MKIHDYHEGNRQLQEKFGTRKLAEALAKRATETLGADERKIIEAASMFFLATCDDRGLPTCSYKGGEPGFVRVVDDRTIAFPNYDGNGKYQSMGNLLQNPNVGILFIDFEGQVRLRLQGVASIEDNDPLLPEYHEAQFIVRVRVTESYRNCPRYIHKMKMVETSEYVPQLGRETPQPGWKSDPELQK
;
A
#
# COMPACT_ATOMS: atom_id res chain seq x y z
N MET A 1 -5.05 -6.54 16.55
CA MET A 1 -5.47 -7.79 15.88
C MET A 1 -4.49 -8.05 14.76
N LYS A 2 -3.87 -9.23 14.73
CA LYS A 2 -2.93 -9.62 13.67
C LYS A 2 -3.64 -10.51 12.64
N ILE A 3 -3.32 -10.37 11.36
CA ILE A 3 -3.87 -11.20 10.27
C ILE A 3 -3.49 -12.68 10.43
N HIS A 4 -2.42 -12.98 11.16
CA HIS A 4 -2.03 -14.34 11.50
C HIS A 4 -2.67 -14.86 12.81
N ASP A 5 -3.49 -14.06 13.49
CA ASP A 5 -4.39 -14.52 14.54
C ASP A 5 -5.60 -15.20 13.87
N TYR A 6 -5.38 -16.40 13.34
CA TYR A 6 -6.35 -17.12 12.52
C TYR A 6 -7.68 -17.36 13.23
N HIS A 7 -8.76 -16.83 12.64
CA HIS A 7 -10.13 -17.04 13.11
C HIS A 7 -10.67 -18.42 12.67
N GLU A 8 -11.87 -18.78 13.14
CA GLU A 8 -12.48 -20.10 12.92
C GLU A 8 -12.55 -20.49 11.44
N GLY A 9 -13.01 -19.60 10.57
CA GLY A 9 -13.03 -19.83 9.12
C GLY A 9 -11.64 -20.17 8.51
N ASN A 10 -10.55 -19.55 8.99
CA ASN A 10 -9.20 -19.95 8.56
C ASN A 10 -8.87 -21.37 9.05
N ARG A 11 -9.19 -21.67 10.31
CA ARG A 11 -8.90 -22.97 10.94
C ARG A 11 -9.65 -24.11 10.26
N GLN A 12 -10.92 -23.89 9.92
CA GLN A 12 -11.74 -24.85 9.17
C GLN A 12 -11.06 -25.26 7.86
N LEU A 13 -10.55 -24.31 7.08
CA LEU A 13 -9.85 -24.60 5.82
C LEU A 13 -8.47 -25.24 6.06
N GLN A 14 -7.73 -24.75 7.06
CA GLN A 14 -6.43 -25.33 7.41
C GLN A 14 -6.54 -26.79 7.84
N GLU A 15 -7.59 -27.16 8.57
CA GLU A 15 -7.87 -28.53 8.99
C GLU A 15 -8.32 -29.38 7.81
N LYS A 16 -9.28 -28.89 7.01
CA LYS A 16 -9.77 -29.56 5.81
C LYS A 16 -8.64 -29.96 4.85
N PHE A 17 -7.60 -29.12 4.73
CA PHE A 17 -6.47 -29.36 3.84
C PHE A 17 -5.17 -29.80 4.55
N GLY A 18 -5.22 -30.08 5.86
CA GLY A 18 -4.07 -30.57 6.62
C GLY A 18 -2.88 -29.58 6.72
N THR A 19 -3.13 -28.28 6.60
CA THR A 19 -2.08 -27.23 6.54
C THR A 19 -1.88 -26.44 7.84
N ARG A 20 -2.58 -26.79 8.93
CA ARG A 20 -2.51 -26.05 10.21
C ARG A 20 -1.08 -25.82 10.73
N LYS A 21 -0.26 -26.88 10.78
CA LYS A 21 1.15 -26.79 11.23
C LYS A 21 1.98 -25.86 10.33
N LEU A 22 1.75 -25.92 9.02
CA LEU A 22 2.45 -25.06 8.05
C LEU A 22 2.05 -23.59 8.24
N ALA A 23 0.75 -23.31 8.42
CA ALA A 23 0.25 -21.97 8.67
C ALA A 23 0.87 -21.37 9.94
N GLU A 24 0.93 -22.15 11.04
CA GLU A 24 1.56 -21.73 12.30
C GLU A 24 3.08 -21.49 12.15
N ALA A 25 3.77 -22.31 11.35
CA ALA A 25 5.19 -22.10 11.07
C ALA A 25 5.45 -20.84 10.24
N LEU A 26 4.57 -20.53 9.28
CA LEU A 26 4.68 -19.33 8.44
C LEU A 26 4.32 -18.05 9.21
N ALA A 27 3.33 -18.10 10.10
CA ALA A 27 2.94 -16.98 10.96
C ALA A 27 4.12 -16.44 11.78
N LYS A 28 5.04 -17.30 12.22
CA LYS A 28 6.26 -16.92 12.97
C LYS A 28 7.24 -16.06 12.15
N ARG A 29 7.05 -15.94 10.83
CA ARG A 29 7.88 -15.10 9.95
C ARG A 29 7.36 -13.68 9.85
N ALA A 30 6.18 -13.39 10.40
CA ALA A 30 5.68 -12.03 10.48
C ALA A 30 6.41 -11.26 11.59
N THR A 31 6.75 -10.01 11.30
CA THR A 31 7.40 -9.08 12.23
C THR A 31 6.52 -7.86 12.43
N GLU A 32 6.77 -7.07 13.48
CA GLU A 32 6.14 -5.76 13.65
C GLU A 32 7.08 -4.62 13.22
N THR A 33 8.24 -4.96 12.69
CA THR A 33 9.33 -4.04 12.37
C THR A 33 9.80 -4.21 10.94
N LEU A 34 10.25 -3.12 10.34
CA LEU A 34 10.74 -3.03 8.97
C LEU A 34 12.27 -3.11 9.01
N GLY A 35 12.80 -4.28 8.66
CA GLY A 35 14.24 -4.49 8.54
C GLY A 35 14.83 -3.84 7.29
N ALA A 36 16.14 -4.00 7.11
CA ALA A 36 16.86 -3.44 5.97
C ALA A 36 16.30 -3.93 4.61
N ASP A 37 15.88 -5.20 4.53
CA ASP A 37 15.36 -5.76 3.27
C ASP A 37 13.93 -5.29 2.99
N GLU A 38 13.09 -5.08 4.00
CA GLU A 38 11.76 -4.49 3.84
C GLU A 38 11.88 -3.05 3.38
N ARG A 39 12.77 -2.27 4.01
CA ARG A 39 13.06 -0.89 3.64
C ARG A 39 13.46 -0.77 2.17
N LYS A 40 14.41 -1.60 1.72
CA LYS A 40 14.84 -1.61 0.31
C LYS A 40 13.69 -1.84 -0.66
N ILE A 41 12.78 -2.77 -0.35
CA ILE A 41 11.63 -3.05 -1.23
C ILE A 41 10.66 -1.87 -1.25
N ILE A 42 10.32 -1.34 -0.07
CA ILE A 42 9.35 -0.26 0.08
C ILE A 42 9.85 0.99 -0.65
N GLU A 43 11.10 1.38 -0.39
CA GLU A 43 11.68 2.61 -0.94
C GLU A 43 12.07 2.48 -2.41
N ALA A 44 12.32 1.28 -2.93
CA ALA A 44 12.54 1.06 -4.37
C ALA A 44 11.23 0.98 -5.17
N ALA A 45 10.08 0.85 -4.53
CA ALA A 45 8.81 0.66 -5.22
C ALA A 45 8.37 1.93 -5.96
N SER A 46 8.01 1.79 -7.23
CA SER A 46 7.32 2.83 -8.01
C SER A 46 5.79 2.73 -7.89
N MET A 47 5.30 1.66 -7.26
CA MET A 47 3.88 1.45 -7.00
C MET A 47 3.62 0.43 -5.90
N PHE A 48 2.43 0.48 -5.32
CA PHE A 48 1.91 -0.54 -4.43
C PHE A 48 0.38 -0.63 -4.51
N PHE A 49 -0.19 -1.68 -3.92
CA PHE A 49 -1.63 -1.83 -3.78
C PHE A 49 -2.06 -1.57 -2.34
N LEU A 50 -3.09 -0.75 -2.19
CA LEU A 50 -3.68 -0.35 -0.92
C LEU A 50 -5.09 -0.92 -0.81
N ALA A 51 -5.28 -1.83 0.14
CA ALA A 51 -6.58 -2.31 0.56
C ALA A 51 -7.09 -1.49 1.74
N THR A 52 -8.30 -0.95 1.60
CA THR A 52 -9.02 -0.24 2.67
C THR A 52 -10.43 -0.79 2.77
N CYS A 53 -11.09 -0.54 3.88
CA CYS A 53 -12.47 -0.96 4.11
C CYS A 53 -13.18 0.18 4.83
N ASP A 54 -14.45 0.44 4.51
CA ASP A 54 -15.24 1.38 5.30
C ASP A 54 -15.77 0.72 6.59
N ASP A 55 -16.57 1.46 7.36
CA ASP A 55 -17.25 0.98 8.57
C ASP A 55 -18.34 -0.07 8.29
N ARG A 56 -18.88 -0.10 7.07
CA ARG A 56 -19.85 -1.11 6.59
C ARG A 56 -19.19 -2.43 6.23
N GLY A 57 -17.86 -2.49 6.19
CA GLY A 57 -17.13 -3.69 5.81
C GLY A 57 -17.00 -3.88 4.29
N LEU A 58 -17.18 -2.83 3.47
CA LEU A 58 -17.01 -2.90 2.02
C LEU A 58 -15.54 -2.65 1.62
N PRO A 59 -14.82 -3.68 1.13
CA PRO A 59 -13.41 -3.53 0.79
C PRO A 59 -13.22 -2.83 -0.56
N THR A 60 -12.18 -2.01 -0.64
CA THR A 60 -11.66 -1.47 -1.90
C THR A 60 -10.17 -1.77 -2.02
N CYS A 61 -9.66 -1.91 -3.25
CA CYS A 61 -8.24 -2.06 -3.53
C CYS A 61 -7.83 -1.04 -4.58
N SER A 62 -6.85 -0.21 -4.26
CA SER A 62 -6.37 0.87 -5.12
C SER A 62 -4.91 0.68 -5.48
N TYR A 63 -4.56 1.00 -6.72
CA TYR A 63 -3.18 1.19 -7.14
C TYR A 63 -2.71 2.58 -6.67
N LYS A 64 -1.52 2.64 -6.08
CA LYS A 64 -0.83 3.89 -5.72
C LYS A 64 0.52 3.89 -6.41
N GLY A 65 0.79 4.91 -7.22
CA GLY A 65 2.02 5.05 -7.99
C GLY A 65 2.75 6.36 -7.69
N GLY A 66 4.05 6.35 -7.92
CA GLY A 66 4.93 7.50 -7.77
C GLY A 66 6.35 7.17 -8.24
N GLU A 67 7.25 8.15 -8.15
CA GLU A 67 8.68 7.90 -8.38
C GLU A 67 9.25 6.95 -7.31
N PRO A 68 10.21 6.08 -7.62
CA PRO A 68 10.93 5.32 -6.60
C PRO A 68 11.39 6.23 -5.45
N GLY A 69 11.12 5.82 -4.22
CA GLY A 69 11.32 6.61 -3.01
C GLY A 69 10.08 7.40 -2.56
N PHE A 70 8.96 7.34 -3.31
CA PHE A 70 7.74 8.04 -2.90
C PHE A 70 7.11 7.45 -1.63
N VAL A 71 7.33 6.17 -1.35
CA VAL A 71 7.03 5.57 -0.05
C VAL A 71 8.32 5.52 0.76
N ARG A 72 8.29 6.12 1.95
CA ARG A 72 9.45 6.22 2.85
C ARG A 72 9.23 5.40 4.10
N VAL A 73 10.24 4.69 4.57
CA VAL A 73 10.22 4.08 5.89
C VAL A 73 10.78 5.10 6.88
N VAL A 74 9.90 5.75 7.65
CA VAL A 74 10.29 6.91 8.49
C VAL A 74 10.87 6.48 9.84
N ASP A 75 10.55 5.27 10.29
CA ASP A 75 11.13 4.60 11.46
C ASP A 75 10.98 3.08 11.33
N ASP A 76 11.41 2.31 12.33
CA ASP A 76 11.37 0.84 12.31
C ASP A 76 9.97 0.24 12.19
N ARG A 77 8.90 1.02 12.33
CA ARG A 77 7.49 0.55 12.32
C ARG A 77 6.55 1.43 11.52
N THR A 78 7.02 2.47 10.84
CA THR A 78 6.14 3.43 10.17
C THR A 78 6.61 3.67 8.76
N ILE A 79 5.66 3.64 7.82
CA ILE A 79 5.86 4.15 6.47
C ILE A 79 5.05 5.42 6.25
N ALA A 80 5.48 6.24 5.32
CA ALA A 80 4.77 7.44 4.88
C ALA A 80 4.73 7.48 3.35
N PHE A 81 3.61 7.91 2.79
CA PHE A 81 3.47 8.16 1.35
C PHE A 81 2.50 9.33 1.08
N PRO A 82 2.67 10.04 -0.04
CA PRO A 82 1.83 11.18 -0.38
C PRO A 82 0.47 10.73 -0.95
N ASN A 83 -0.55 11.56 -0.75
CA ASN A 83 -1.74 11.52 -1.60
C ASN A 83 -1.64 12.63 -2.66
N TYR A 84 -1.64 12.24 -3.93
CA TYR A 84 -1.73 13.14 -5.07
C TYR A 84 -3.18 13.29 -5.54
N ASP A 85 -3.44 14.33 -6.33
CA ASP A 85 -4.75 14.52 -6.97
C ASP A 85 -5.10 13.31 -7.85
N GLY A 86 -6.30 12.78 -7.63
CA GLY A 86 -6.75 11.51 -8.19
C GLY A 86 -8.07 11.66 -8.92
N ASN A 87 -8.94 10.66 -8.87
CA ASN A 87 -10.22 10.70 -9.56
C ASN A 87 -11.35 11.44 -8.83
N GLY A 88 -11.02 12.22 -7.80
CA GLY A 88 -11.99 12.95 -6.98
C GLY A 88 -12.87 12.09 -6.06
N LYS A 89 -12.81 10.75 -6.14
CA LYS A 89 -13.68 9.89 -5.30
C LYS A 89 -13.19 9.75 -3.86
N TYR A 90 -11.89 9.98 -3.62
CA TYR A 90 -11.22 9.80 -2.34
C TYR A 90 -11.55 8.48 -1.60
N GLN A 91 -11.89 7.40 -2.32
CA GLN A 91 -12.40 6.17 -1.69
C GLN A 91 -11.46 5.62 -0.61
N SER A 92 -10.16 5.48 -0.92
CA SER A 92 -9.22 5.00 0.09
C SER A 92 -9.13 5.96 1.27
N MET A 93 -8.96 7.26 1.02
CA MET A 93 -8.71 8.25 2.08
C MET A 93 -9.93 8.51 2.94
N GLY A 94 -11.12 8.57 2.34
CA GLY A 94 -12.39 8.62 3.05
C GLY A 94 -12.64 7.37 3.90
N ASN A 95 -12.28 6.18 3.40
CA ASN A 95 -12.33 4.96 4.21
C ASN A 95 -11.42 5.07 5.44
N LEU A 96 -10.20 5.61 5.31
CA LEU A 96 -9.27 5.76 6.44
C LEU A 96 -9.83 6.63 7.58
N LEU A 97 -10.67 7.62 7.24
CA LEU A 97 -11.31 8.48 8.24
C LEU A 97 -12.36 7.73 9.10
N GLN A 98 -12.92 6.63 8.58
CA GLN A 98 -13.91 5.81 9.29
C GLN A 98 -13.28 4.55 9.90
N ASN A 99 -12.33 3.95 9.18
CA ASN A 99 -11.64 2.73 9.56
C ASN A 99 -10.17 2.82 9.14
N PRO A 100 -9.25 3.02 10.08
CA PRO A 100 -7.85 3.27 9.76
C PRO A 100 -7.07 1.99 9.41
N ASN A 101 -7.69 0.81 9.45
CA ASN A 101 -6.99 -0.44 9.16
C ASN A 101 -6.74 -0.59 7.65
N VAL A 102 -5.47 -0.84 7.30
CA VAL A 102 -5.03 -1.00 5.91
C VAL A 102 -4.27 -2.30 5.70
N GLY A 103 -4.47 -2.88 4.51
CA GLY A 103 -3.60 -3.91 3.97
C GLY A 103 -2.80 -3.35 2.80
N ILE A 104 -1.50 -3.60 2.77
CA ILE A 104 -0.60 -3.07 1.75
C ILE A 104 0.16 -4.22 1.09
N LEU A 105 0.30 -4.14 -0.23
CA LEU A 105 0.99 -5.12 -1.03
C LEU A 105 2.00 -4.45 -1.97
N PHE A 106 3.28 -4.70 -1.71
CA PHE A 106 4.38 -4.39 -2.61
C PHE A 106 4.76 -5.63 -3.41
N ILE A 107 4.99 -5.46 -4.70
CA ILE A 107 5.48 -6.50 -5.59
C ILE A 107 6.62 -5.93 -6.44
N ASP A 108 7.80 -6.53 -6.32
CA ASP A 108 8.87 -6.41 -7.31
C ASP A 108 8.66 -7.52 -8.34
N PHE A 109 8.24 -7.16 -9.55
CA PHE A 109 7.99 -8.12 -10.63
C PHE A 109 9.29 -8.62 -11.29
N GLU A 110 10.39 -7.87 -11.23
CA GLU A 110 11.65 -8.26 -11.85
C GLU A 110 12.40 -9.27 -10.98
N GLY A 111 12.53 -8.97 -9.69
CA GLY A 111 13.07 -9.87 -8.67
C GLY A 111 12.07 -10.92 -8.19
N GLN A 112 10.80 -10.81 -8.60
CA GLN A 112 9.69 -11.68 -8.17
C GLN A 112 9.57 -11.74 -6.64
N VAL A 113 9.65 -10.59 -5.97
CA VAL A 113 9.52 -10.49 -4.51
C VAL A 113 8.18 -9.87 -4.15
N ARG A 114 7.55 -10.38 -3.09
CA ARG A 114 6.34 -9.81 -2.53
C ARG A 114 6.51 -9.52 -1.05
N LEU A 115 6.16 -8.30 -0.66
CA LEU A 115 6.09 -7.86 0.72
C LEU A 115 4.65 -7.41 1.02
N ARG A 116 4.12 -7.88 2.15
CA ARG A 116 2.80 -7.48 2.65
C ARG A 116 2.97 -6.77 3.97
N LEU A 117 2.23 -5.68 4.14
CA LEU A 117 2.09 -5.00 5.41
C LEU A 117 0.61 -4.98 5.82
N GLN A 118 0.37 -5.04 7.11
CA GLN A 118 -0.87 -4.62 7.74
C GLN A 118 -0.54 -3.43 8.64
N GLY A 119 -1.46 -2.50 8.78
CA GLY A 119 -1.20 -1.34 9.62
C GLY A 119 -2.43 -0.52 9.94
N VAL A 120 -2.19 0.51 10.74
CA VAL A 120 -3.15 1.54 11.09
C VAL A 120 -2.66 2.85 10.46
N ALA A 121 -3.49 3.44 9.61
CA ALA A 121 -3.17 4.63 8.86
C ALA A 121 -3.73 5.91 9.50
N SER A 122 -3.04 7.02 9.30
CA SER A 122 -3.51 8.38 9.59
C SER A 122 -3.24 9.31 8.40
N ILE A 123 -4.04 10.36 8.28
CA ILE A 123 -3.89 11.43 7.28
C ILE A 123 -3.34 12.66 8.01
N GLU A 124 -2.27 13.22 7.48
CA GLU A 124 -1.52 14.32 8.07
C GLU A 124 -1.40 15.47 7.06
N ASP A 125 -2.20 16.53 7.24
CA ASP A 125 -2.22 17.70 6.34
C ASP A 125 -0.99 18.61 6.51
N ASN A 126 -0.31 18.55 7.66
CA ASN A 126 0.85 19.39 8.00
C ASN A 126 2.08 18.53 8.35
N ASP A 127 2.24 17.40 7.66
CA ASP A 127 3.37 16.51 7.88
C ASP A 127 4.70 17.18 7.47
N PRO A 128 5.79 17.01 8.24
CA PRO A 128 7.11 17.52 7.88
C PRO A 128 7.64 17.02 6.53
N LEU A 129 7.17 15.87 6.04
CA LEU A 129 7.54 15.34 4.74
C LEU A 129 6.79 15.98 3.58
N LEU A 130 5.65 16.65 3.82
CA LEU A 130 4.80 17.20 2.75
C LEU A 130 5.56 18.11 1.78
N PRO A 131 6.45 19.03 2.21
CA PRO A 131 7.24 19.86 1.30
C PRO A 131 8.20 19.08 0.39
N GLU A 132 8.51 17.83 0.73
CA GLU A 132 9.38 16.97 -0.08
C GLU A 132 8.64 16.25 -1.21
N TYR A 133 7.30 16.33 -1.24
CA TYR A 133 6.46 15.72 -2.26
C TYR A 133 5.79 16.79 -3.12
N HIS A 134 6.29 16.96 -4.34
CA HIS A 134 5.71 17.90 -5.30
C HIS A 134 4.24 17.57 -5.58
N GLU A 135 3.36 18.58 -5.48
CA GLU A 135 1.90 18.46 -5.72
C GLU A 135 1.13 17.52 -4.76
N ALA A 136 1.76 17.01 -3.68
CA ALA A 136 1.03 16.25 -2.68
C ALA A 136 0.02 17.12 -1.92
N GLN A 137 -1.17 16.58 -1.67
CA GLN A 137 -2.22 17.24 -0.91
C GLN A 137 -2.04 17.06 0.60
N PHE A 138 -1.59 15.87 1.01
CA PHE A 138 -1.30 15.48 2.41
C PHE A 138 -0.48 14.19 2.43
N ILE A 139 0.03 13.84 3.61
CA ILE A 139 0.78 12.60 3.83
C ILE A 139 -0.08 11.57 4.54
N VAL A 140 0.00 10.32 4.10
CA VAL A 140 -0.57 9.18 4.81
C VAL A 140 0.56 8.48 5.55
N ARG A 141 0.47 8.41 6.88
CA ARG A 141 1.35 7.57 7.70
C ARG A 141 0.68 6.26 7.98
N VAL A 142 1.44 5.17 7.98
CA VAL A 142 0.95 3.84 8.34
C VAL A 142 1.88 3.24 9.38
N ARG A 143 1.37 3.10 10.60
CA ARG A 143 2.01 2.31 11.65
C ARG A 143 1.78 0.83 11.35
N VAL A 144 2.85 0.15 11.00
CA VAL A 144 2.86 -1.28 10.69
C VAL A 144 2.54 -2.08 11.93
N THR A 145 1.53 -2.95 11.82
CA THR A 145 1.17 -3.93 12.83
C THR A 145 1.74 -5.31 12.49
N GLU A 146 1.87 -5.61 11.20
CA GLU A 146 2.58 -6.80 10.71
C GLU A 146 3.24 -6.56 9.35
N SER A 147 4.44 -7.12 9.19
CA SER A 147 5.21 -7.20 7.95
C SER A 147 5.58 -8.64 7.70
N TYR A 148 5.34 -9.14 6.48
CA TYR A 148 5.65 -10.52 6.13
C TYR A 148 5.84 -10.71 4.63
N ARG A 149 6.72 -11.66 4.29
CA ARG A 149 6.94 -12.09 2.91
C ARG A 149 6.20 -13.39 2.63
N ASN A 150 5.79 -13.55 1.39
CA ASN A 150 5.29 -14.83 0.88
C ASN A 150 6.20 -15.34 -0.24
N CYS A 151 6.06 -16.61 -0.60
CA CYS A 151 6.84 -17.20 -1.69
C CYS A 151 6.62 -16.48 -3.04
N PRO A 152 7.64 -16.47 -3.92
CA PRO A 152 7.57 -15.80 -5.23
C PRO A 152 6.64 -16.50 -6.23
N ARG A 153 6.08 -17.67 -5.87
CA ARG A 153 5.23 -18.48 -6.72
C ARG A 153 4.10 -17.62 -7.33
N TYR A 154 3.90 -17.78 -8.63
CA TYR A 154 2.90 -17.08 -9.46
C TYR A 154 3.12 -15.59 -9.68
N ILE A 155 4.20 -14.98 -9.19
CA ILE A 155 4.55 -13.61 -9.59
C ILE A 155 5.09 -13.69 -11.02
N HIS A 156 4.40 -13.06 -11.97
CA HIS A 156 4.90 -12.95 -13.34
C HIS A 156 6.14 -12.06 -13.39
N LYS A 157 7.08 -12.42 -14.27
CA LYS A 157 8.23 -11.57 -14.54
C LYS A 157 7.81 -10.47 -15.50
N MET A 158 7.84 -9.23 -15.03
CA MET A 158 7.48 -8.03 -15.79
C MET A 158 8.60 -7.02 -15.63
N LYS A 159 8.79 -6.18 -16.65
CA LYS A 159 9.70 -5.03 -16.59
C LYS A 159 8.91 -3.76 -16.78
N MET A 160 9.28 -2.71 -16.07
CA MET A 160 8.75 -1.39 -16.36
C MET A 160 9.27 -0.95 -17.74
N VAL A 161 8.35 -0.53 -18.61
CA VAL A 161 8.71 0.01 -19.93
C VAL A 161 8.88 1.53 -19.85
N GLU A 162 7.99 2.20 -19.14
CA GLU A 162 8.03 3.65 -18.92
C GLU A 162 7.34 4.03 -17.60
N THR A 163 7.68 5.21 -17.09
CA THR A 163 6.97 5.83 -15.95
C THR A 163 5.75 6.56 -16.47
N SER A 164 4.65 6.56 -15.70
CA SER A 164 3.44 7.28 -16.07
C SER A 164 3.72 8.78 -16.12
N GLU A 165 3.28 9.45 -17.18
CA GLU A 165 3.38 10.90 -17.32
C GLU A 165 2.62 11.69 -16.24
N TYR A 166 1.73 11.03 -15.50
CA TYR A 166 0.90 11.59 -14.43
C TYR A 166 1.54 11.46 -13.04
N VAL A 167 2.75 10.88 -12.93
CA VAL A 167 3.52 10.93 -11.69
C VAL A 167 4.07 12.35 -11.52
N PRO A 168 3.77 13.04 -10.40
CA PRO A 168 4.29 14.39 -10.18
C PRO A 168 5.81 14.43 -10.12
N GLN A 169 6.41 15.38 -10.84
CA GLN A 169 7.85 15.55 -10.98
C GLN A 169 8.24 17.02 -10.80
N LEU A 170 9.31 17.28 -10.03
CA LEU A 170 9.78 18.64 -9.82
C LEU A 170 10.21 19.30 -11.14
N GLY A 171 9.75 20.53 -11.38
CA GLY A 171 10.10 21.30 -12.59
C GLY A 171 9.22 21.01 -13.81
N ARG A 172 8.17 20.20 -13.65
CA ARG A 172 7.16 19.93 -14.68
C ARG A 172 5.78 19.95 -14.03
N GLU A 173 4.85 20.71 -14.59
CA GLU A 173 3.43 20.62 -14.19
C GLU A 173 2.84 19.28 -14.64
N THR A 174 2.21 18.56 -13.72
CA THR A 174 1.57 17.27 -14.03
C THR A 174 0.38 17.50 -14.98
N PRO A 175 0.31 16.81 -16.14
CA PRO A 175 -0.79 17.00 -17.06
C PRO A 175 -2.13 16.54 -16.46
N GLN A 176 -3.18 17.33 -16.65
CA GLN A 176 -4.54 16.92 -16.32
C GLN A 176 -5.01 15.84 -17.30
N PRO A 177 -5.51 14.69 -16.83
CA PRO A 177 -6.06 13.69 -17.73
C PRO A 177 -7.34 14.21 -18.38
N GLY A 178 -7.45 14.09 -19.71
CA GLY A 178 -8.50 14.76 -20.49
C GLY A 178 -9.95 14.47 -20.03
N TRP A 179 -10.20 13.27 -19.50
CA TRP A 179 -11.53 12.90 -18.99
C TRP A 179 -11.99 13.75 -17.79
N LYS A 180 -11.07 14.35 -17.01
CA LYS A 180 -11.47 15.26 -15.92
C LYS A 180 -12.13 16.54 -16.44
N SER A 181 -11.82 16.94 -17.66
CA SER A 181 -12.39 18.12 -18.30
C SER A 181 -13.67 17.81 -19.08
N ASP A 182 -14.15 16.57 -19.06
CA ASP A 182 -15.38 16.16 -19.73
C ASP A 182 -16.60 16.88 -19.11
N PRO A 183 -17.30 17.75 -19.87
CA PRO A 183 -18.46 18.47 -19.34
C PRO A 183 -19.60 17.55 -18.89
N GLU A 184 -19.69 16.31 -19.38
CA GLU A 184 -20.71 15.36 -18.90
C GLU A 184 -20.42 14.87 -17.48
N LEU A 185 -19.16 14.84 -17.07
CA LEU A 185 -18.74 14.45 -15.72
C LEU A 185 -18.72 15.62 -14.71
N GLN A 186 -18.84 16.86 -15.19
CA GLN A 186 -18.76 18.09 -14.38
C GLN A 186 -20.11 18.81 -14.20
N LYS A 187 -21.21 18.21 -14.65
CA LYS A 187 -22.58 18.69 -14.44
C LYS A 187 -23.13 18.17 -13.12
#